data_AF-A0A060C4R5-F1
#
_entry.id   AF-A0A060C4R5-F1
#
_cell.length_a   1.000
_cell.length_b   1.000
_cell.length_c   1.000
_cell.angle_alpha   90.00
_cell.angle_beta   90.00
_cell.angle_gamma   90.00
#
_symmetry.space_group_name_H-M   'P 1'
#
loop_
_entity.id
_entity.type
_entity.pdbx_description
1 polymer ?
#
loop_
_entity_poly.entity_id
_entity_poly.type
_entity_poly.pdbx_seq_one_letter_code
_entity_poly.pdbx_strand_id
1 'polypeptide(L)'
;SDLTALYKRNLVMVKNAIRPGNSTADGAMPATTNPANYGYKVWARDSAVTAMALDAAGFTDEAETYWKWLAARQNSDGTFHTCYGLWDNTNQNFVEPENDSIGMFLIGVYQHYKLTGNQSFLSDL
;
A
#
# COMPACT_ATOMS: atom_id res chain seq x y z
N SER A 1 27.89 -8.06 -5.74
CA SER A 1 26.78 -8.86 -5.19
C SER A 1 25.93 -9.35 -6.35
N ASP A 2 25.37 -10.55 -6.28
CA ASP A 2 24.41 -11.04 -7.27
C ASP A 2 23.08 -10.24 -7.17
N LEU A 3 22.51 -9.83 -8.29
CA LEU A 3 21.25 -9.09 -8.38
C LEU A 3 20.11 -9.87 -7.72
N THR A 4 20.10 -11.19 -7.84
CA THR A 4 19.10 -12.06 -7.19
C THR A 4 19.16 -11.94 -5.67
N ALA A 5 20.36 -11.88 -5.10
CA ALA A 5 20.54 -11.72 -3.66
C ALA A 5 20.09 -10.34 -3.20
N LEU A 6 20.34 -9.28 -3.98
CA LEU A 6 19.85 -7.94 -3.68
C LEU A 6 18.31 -7.89 -3.72
N TYR A 7 17.70 -8.45 -4.75
CA TYR A 7 16.23 -8.51 -4.90
C TYR A 7 15.57 -9.23 -3.72
N LYS A 8 16.08 -10.42 -3.35
CA LYS A 8 15.57 -11.17 -2.19
C LYS A 8 15.72 -10.40 -0.88
N ARG A 9 16.85 -9.73 -0.65
CA ARG A 9 17.06 -8.91 0.54
C ARG A 9 16.11 -7.71 0.59
N ASN A 10 15.83 -7.08 -0.55
CA ASN A 10 14.87 -5.99 -0.63
C ASN A 10 13.45 -6.46 -0.31
N LEU A 11 13.01 -7.60 -0.86
CA LEU A 11 11.72 -8.20 -0.51
C LEU A 11 11.61 -8.52 0.98
N VAL A 12 12.66 -9.05 1.60
CA VAL A 12 12.68 -9.26 3.06
C VAL A 12 12.46 -7.94 3.81
N MET A 13 13.12 -6.85 3.40
CA MET A 13 12.91 -5.54 4.02
C MET A 13 11.49 -5.02 3.83
N VAL A 14 10.94 -5.09 2.61
CA VAL A 14 9.56 -4.69 2.31
C VAL A 14 8.59 -5.48 3.19
N LYS A 15 8.73 -6.81 3.23
CA LYS A 15 7.88 -7.71 4.02
C LYS A 15 7.92 -7.41 5.52
N ASN A 16 9.08 -7.03 6.06
CA ASN A 16 9.22 -6.63 7.46
C ASN A 16 8.61 -5.25 7.77
N ALA A 17 8.38 -4.41 6.75
CA ALA A 17 7.79 -3.09 6.92
C ALA A 17 6.25 -3.10 6.84
N ILE A 18 5.65 -4.19 6.36
CA ILE A 18 4.19 -4.33 6.29
C ILE A 18 3.60 -4.33 7.69
N ARG A 19 2.58 -3.50 7.92
CA ARG A 19 1.77 -3.61 9.13
C ARG A 19 1.11 -4.99 9.17
N PRO A 20 1.41 -5.84 10.17
CA PRO A 20 0.90 -7.20 10.22
C PRO A 20 -0.61 -7.23 10.43
N GLY A 21 -1.26 -8.26 9.88
CA GLY A 21 -2.70 -8.49 9.96
C GLY A 21 -3.30 -8.74 8.57
N ASN A 22 -4.60 -8.93 8.52
CA ASN A 22 -5.35 -9.25 7.30
C ASN A 22 -6.73 -8.57 7.27
N SER A 23 -6.92 -7.55 8.10
CA SER A 23 -8.13 -6.73 8.09
C SER A 23 -7.95 -5.51 7.20
N THR A 24 -9.02 -4.75 6.96
CA THR A 24 -8.92 -3.44 6.32
C THR A 24 -8.13 -2.43 7.14
N ALA A 25 -7.75 -2.74 8.39
CA ALA A 25 -6.84 -1.93 9.20
C ALA A 25 -5.35 -2.16 8.90
N ASP A 26 -4.99 -3.24 8.21
CA ASP A 26 -3.61 -3.76 8.12
C ASP A 26 -3.05 -3.78 6.68
N GLY A 27 -1.79 -4.20 6.50
CA GLY A 27 -1.20 -4.40 5.17
C GLY A 27 -0.56 -3.17 4.53
N ALA A 28 -0.69 -1.98 5.11
CA ALA A 28 0.06 -0.81 4.64
C ALA A 28 1.54 -0.84 5.01
N MET A 29 2.35 -0.19 4.17
CA MET A 29 3.79 -0.02 4.37
C MET A 29 4.09 1.46 4.62
N PRO A 30 4.91 1.79 5.64
CA PRO A 30 5.35 3.17 5.82
C PRO A 30 6.32 3.56 4.71
N ALA A 31 6.39 4.85 4.37
CA ALA A 31 7.39 5.36 3.42
C ALA A 31 8.84 5.10 3.88
N THR A 32 9.05 5.00 5.19
CA THR A 32 10.30 4.52 5.79
C THR A 32 10.04 3.97 7.19
N THR A 33 10.87 3.01 7.62
CA THR A 33 10.89 2.50 9.00
C THR A 33 11.69 3.40 9.96
N ASN A 34 12.17 4.55 9.47
CA ASN A 34 12.84 5.55 10.31
C ASN A 34 11.81 6.35 11.14
N PRO A 35 11.92 6.34 12.49
CA PRO A 35 11.02 7.07 13.38
C PRO A 35 11.18 8.60 13.36
N ALA A 36 12.17 9.14 12.65
CA ALA A 36 12.46 10.58 12.60
C ALA A 36 11.35 11.36 11.85
N ASN A 37 11.72 12.30 10.97
CA ASN A 37 10.76 13.24 10.37
C ASN A 37 9.64 12.57 9.53
N TYR A 38 9.84 11.33 9.07
CA TYR A 38 8.80 10.57 8.39
C TYR A 38 7.80 9.92 9.35
N GLY A 39 8.16 9.68 10.61
CA GLY A 39 7.26 9.26 11.67
C GLY A 39 6.42 8.01 11.38
N TYR A 40 6.96 7.05 10.62
CA TYR A 40 6.22 5.88 10.13
C TYR A 40 4.96 6.20 9.32
N LYS A 41 4.83 7.40 8.74
CA LYS A 41 3.68 7.72 7.91
C LYS A 41 3.61 6.80 6.71
N VAL A 42 2.39 6.36 6.42
CA VAL A 42 2.02 5.72 5.16
C VAL A 42 1.68 6.85 4.20
N TRP A 43 2.57 7.12 3.24
CA TRP A 43 2.18 7.89 2.06
C TRP A 43 1.38 6.99 1.14
N ALA A 44 0.19 7.43 0.72
CA ALA A 44 -0.70 6.64 -0.12
C ALA A 44 0.02 6.18 -1.41
N ARG A 45 0.68 7.11 -2.11
CA ARG A 45 1.51 6.81 -3.28
C ARG A 45 2.59 5.77 -2.99
N ASP A 46 3.41 5.96 -1.96
CA ASP A 46 4.58 5.13 -1.71
C ASP A 46 4.19 3.68 -1.36
N SER A 47 3.14 3.53 -0.55
CA SER A 47 2.60 2.22 -0.21
C SER A 47 1.93 1.56 -1.42
N ALA A 48 1.26 2.31 -2.30
CA ALA A 48 0.68 1.79 -3.53
C ALA A 48 1.74 1.28 -4.51
N VAL A 49 2.83 2.02 -4.69
CA VAL A 49 3.97 1.57 -5.50
C VAL A 49 4.58 0.29 -4.92
N THR A 50 4.68 0.20 -3.60
CA THR A 50 5.19 -0.99 -2.92
C THR A 50 4.24 -2.18 -3.09
N ALA A 51 2.92 -1.97 -3.03
CA ALA A 51 1.93 -3.02 -3.30
C ALA A 51 1.98 -3.54 -4.74
N MET A 52 2.12 -2.65 -5.73
CA MET A 52 2.34 -3.06 -7.13
C MET A 52 3.65 -3.86 -7.29
N ALA A 53 4.69 -3.53 -6.53
CA ALA A 53 5.94 -4.30 -6.53
C ALA A 53 5.78 -5.69 -5.88
N LEU A 54 4.97 -5.81 -4.82
CA LEU A 54 4.61 -7.09 -4.22
C LEU A 54 3.81 -7.96 -5.20
N ASP A 55 2.83 -7.40 -5.90
CA ASP A 55 2.10 -8.07 -6.98
C ASP A 55 3.05 -8.59 -8.05
N ALA A 56 3.93 -7.74 -8.58
CA ALA A 56 4.92 -8.13 -9.60
C ALA A 56 5.90 -9.21 -9.11
N ALA A 57 6.12 -9.30 -7.80
CA ALA A 57 6.96 -10.29 -7.16
C ALA A 57 6.21 -11.60 -6.79
N GLY A 58 4.89 -11.67 -7.02
CA GLY A 58 4.04 -12.82 -6.70
C GLY A 58 3.51 -12.86 -5.27
N PHE A 59 3.65 -11.77 -4.50
CA PHE A 59 3.11 -11.61 -3.14
C PHE A 59 1.74 -10.92 -3.20
N THR A 60 0.81 -11.57 -3.91
CA THR A 60 -0.50 -10.98 -4.23
C THR A 60 -1.39 -10.84 -2.99
N ASP A 61 -1.29 -11.72 -2.01
CA ASP A 61 -2.14 -11.65 -0.80
C ASP A 61 -1.81 -10.39 0.04
N GLU A 62 -0.52 -10.05 0.15
CA GLU A 62 -0.07 -8.85 0.83
C GLU A 62 -0.46 -7.58 0.06
N ALA A 63 -0.34 -7.60 -1.27
CA ALA A 63 -0.79 -6.50 -2.11
C ALA A 63 -2.32 -6.31 -2.02
N GLU A 64 -3.10 -7.39 -2.05
CA GLU A 64 -4.57 -7.36 -1.91
C GLU A 64 -4.96 -6.72 -0.57
N THR A 65 -4.26 -7.08 0.51
CA THR A 65 -4.48 -6.50 1.85
C THR A 65 -4.26 -4.98 1.82
N TYR A 66 -3.21 -4.50 1.15
CA TYR A 66 -3.01 -3.06 0.97
C TYR A 66 -4.12 -2.39 0.14
N TRP A 67 -4.59 -3.00 -0.95
CA TRP A 67 -5.65 -2.40 -1.75
C TRP A 67 -6.96 -2.27 -0.95
N LYS A 68 -7.30 -3.29 -0.15
CA LYS A 68 -8.42 -3.25 0.80
C LYS A 68 -8.21 -2.19 1.89
N TRP A 69 -6.97 -2.01 2.36
CA TRP A 69 -6.61 -0.93 3.26
C TRP A 69 -6.84 0.44 2.62
N LEU A 70 -6.36 0.70 1.42
CA LEU A 70 -6.52 2.02 0.81
C LEU A 70 -8.00 2.32 0.52
N ALA A 71 -8.75 1.34 -0.01
CA ALA A 71 -10.19 1.46 -0.27
C ALA A 71 -10.98 1.90 0.98
N ALA A 72 -10.71 1.28 2.14
CA ALA A 72 -11.36 1.62 3.40
C ALA A 72 -11.04 3.04 3.93
N ARG A 73 -10.14 3.78 3.27
CA ARG A 73 -9.76 5.17 3.57
C ARG A 73 -10.11 6.14 2.45
N GLN A 74 -10.92 5.71 1.47
CA GLN A 74 -11.43 6.60 0.45
C GLN A 74 -12.39 7.62 1.09
N ASN A 75 -12.19 8.89 0.76
CA ASN A 75 -13.09 9.97 1.17
C ASN A 75 -14.43 9.85 0.41
N SER A 76 -15.47 10.51 0.92
CA SER A 76 -16.81 10.48 0.30
C SER A 76 -16.86 11.06 -1.13
N ASP A 77 -15.87 11.86 -1.52
CA ASP A 77 -15.71 12.41 -2.87
C ASP A 77 -14.82 11.55 -3.79
N GLY A 78 -14.38 10.38 -3.31
CA GLY A 78 -13.51 9.47 -4.04
C GLY A 78 -12.01 9.77 -3.92
N THR A 79 -11.62 10.84 -3.23
CA THR A 79 -10.22 11.21 -3.00
C THR A 79 -9.59 10.43 -1.84
N PHE A 80 -8.30 10.64 -1.61
CA PHE A 80 -7.56 10.08 -0.47
C PHE A 80 -6.72 11.19 0.16
N HIS A 81 -6.51 11.11 1.48
CA HIS A 81 -5.47 11.90 2.16
C HIS A 81 -4.07 11.48 1.70
N THR A 82 -3.11 12.40 1.79
CA THR A 82 -1.72 12.15 1.37
C THR A 82 -1.04 11.16 2.30
N CYS A 83 -1.24 11.32 3.62
CA CYS A 83 -0.54 10.59 4.67
C CYS A 83 -1.49 10.01 5.72
N TYR A 84 -1.23 8.78 6.12
CA TYR A 84 -1.92 8.11 7.22
C TYR A 84 -0.94 7.59 8.27
N GLY A 85 -1.41 7.41 9.50
CA GLY A 85 -0.62 6.78 10.55
C GLY A 85 -0.61 5.27 10.35
N LEU A 86 0.58 4.65 10.43
CA LEU A 86 0.73 3.22 10.19
C LEU A 86 -0.16 2.39 11.13
N TRP A 87 -0.24 2.75 12.41
CA TRP A 87 -0.88 1.95 13.45
C TRP A 87 -2.32 2.34 13.76
N ASP A 88 -2.66 3.62 13.65
CA ASP A 88 -3.99 4.15 13.97
C ASP A 88 -4.85 4.43 12.73
N ASN A 89 -4.25 4.39 11.53
CA ASN A 89 -4.90 4.67 10.25
C ASN A 89 -5.48 6.10 10.12
N THR A 90 -5.15 7.00 11.05
CA THR A 90 -5.69 8.35 11.06
C THR A 90 -4.99 9.21 10.01
N ASN A 91 -5.69 10.21 9.47
CA ASN A 91 -5.05 11.23 8.66
C ASN A 91 -3.95 11.95 9.47
N GLN A 92 -2.72 11.96 8.96
CA GLN A 92 -1.57 12.55 9.62
C GLN A 92 -1.28 14.00 9.20
N ASN A 93 -2.28 14.68 8.60
CA ASN A 93 -2.27 16.08 8.21
C ASN A 93 -0.95 16.52 7.57
N PHE A 94 -0.80 16.20 6.28
CA PHE A 94 0.32 16.65 5.47
C PHE A 94 -0.16 17.62 4.38
N VAL A 95 0.75 18.05 3.51
CA VAL A 95 0.39 18.89 2.35
C VAL A 95 -0.62 18.14 1.49
N GLU A 96 -1.77 18.78 1.25
CA GLU A 96 -2.90 18.24 0.51
C GLU A 96 -3.51 19.33 -0.40
N PRO A 97 -4.09 18.96 -1.56
CA PRO A 97 -4.24 17.59 -2.07
C PRO A 97 -3.03 17.09 -2.89
N GLU A 98 -2.78 15.79 -2.83
CA GLU A 98 -1.96 15.05 -3.80
C GLU A 98 -2.86 14.04 -4.57
N ASN A 99 -3.36 14.44 -5.75
CA ASN A 99 -4.41 13.71 -6.48
C ASN A 99 -3.93 12.45 -7.21
N ASP A 100 -2.63 12.19 -7.25
CA ASP A 100 -2.05 11.01 -7.89
C ASP A 100 -2.48 9.70 -7.22
N SER A 101 -2.80 9.74 -5.92
CA SER A 101 -3.26 8.57 -5.16
C SER A 101 -4.53 7.93 -5.76
N ILE A 102 -5.40 8.72 -6.38
CA ILE A 102 -6.60 8.24 -7.09
C ILE A 102 -6.17 7.35 -8.27
N GLY A 103 -5.23 7.85 -9.08
CA GLY A 103 -4.69 7.12 -10.22
C GLY A 103 -3.93 5.85 -9.79
N MET A 104 -3.12 5.95 -8.73
CA MET A 104 -2.40 4.81 -8.16
C MET A 104 -3.36 3.71 -7.69
N PHE A 105 -4.45 4.07 -7.02
CA PHE A 105 -5.46 3.10 -6.58
C PHE A 105 -6.15 2.42 -7.78
N LEU A 106 -6.67 3.20 -8.74
CA LEU A 106 -7.39 2.66 -9.89
C LEU A 106 -6.50 1.73 -10.74
N ILE A 107 -5.27 2.15 -11.03
CA ILE A 107 -4.33 1.36 -11.83
C ILE A 107 -3.88 0.12 -11.04
N GLY A 108 -3.56 0.27 -9.76
CA GLY A 108 -3.10 -0.82 -8.90
C GLY A 108 -4.15 -1.92 -8.75
N VAL A 109 -5.38 -1.57 -8.39
CA VAL A 109 -6.52 -2.50 -8.30
C VAL A 109 -6.77 -3.22 -9.62
N TYR A 110 -6.75 -2.50 -10.74
CA TYR A 110 -6.92 -3.11 -12.06
C TYR A 110 -5.80 -4.08 -12.41
N GLN A 111 -4.54 -3.73 -12.13
CA GLN A 111 -3.40 -4.61 -12.37
C GLN A 111 -3.43 -5.85 -11.48
N HIS A 112 -3.76 -5.68 -10.20
CA HIS A 112 -3.95 -6.77 -9.25
C HIS A 112 -5.01 -7.76 -9.74
N TYR A 113 -6.20 -7.25 -10.10
CA TYR A 113 -7.27 -8.08 -10.67
C TYR A 113 -6.83 -8.80 -11.94
N LYS A 114 -6.11 -8.13 -12.85
CA LYS A 114 -5.60 -8.78 -14.05
C LYS A 114 -4.59 -9.88 -13.77
N LEU A 115 -3.80 -9.74 -12.71
CA LEU A 115 -2.80 -10.71 -12.31
C LEU A 115 -3.43 -11.93 -11.63
N THR A 116 -4.42 -11.72 -10.76
CA THR A 116 -5.03 -12.80 -9.96
C THR A 116 -6.27 -13.42 -10.59
N GLY A 117 -6.99 -12.67 -11.44
CA GLY A 117 -8.31 -13.04 -11.95
C GLY A 117 -9.42 -13.07 -10.90
N ASN A 118 -9.16 -12.58 -9.68
CA ASN A 118 -10.08 -12.65 -8.55
C ASN A 118 -11.19 -11.60 -8.67
N GLN A 119 -12.37 -12.00 -9.15
CA GLN A 119 -13.52 -11.07 -9.22
C GLN A 119 -14.06 -10.69 -7.84
N SER A 120 -13.99 -11.61 -6.87
CA SER A 120 -14.47 -11.35 -5.51
C SER A 120 -13.73 -10.17 -4.87
N PHE A 121 -12.42 -10.03 -5.16
CA PHE A 121 -11.63 -8.88 -4.73
C PHE A 121 -12.26 -7.55 -5.15
N LEU A 122 -12.71 -7.42 -6.41
CA LEU A 122 -13.30 -6.15 -6.89
C LEU A 122 -14.63 -5.82 -6.21
N SER A 123 -15.42 -6.83 -5.87
CA SER A 123 -16.68 -6.65 -5.13
C SER A 123 -16.49 -6.37 -3.64
N ASP A 124 -15.30 -6.65 -3.10
CA ASP A 124 -14.95 -6.39 -1.70
C ASP A 124 -14.39 -4.97 -1.46
N LEU A 125 -14.11 -4.19 -2.52
CA LEU A 125 -13.53 -2.84 -2.46
C LEU A 125 -14.57 -1.72 -2.30
#